data_AF-A0A484DPY8-F1
#
_entry.id   AF-A0A484DPY8-F1
#
_cell.length_a   1.000
_cell.length_b   1.000
_cell.length_c   1.000
_cell.angle_alpha   90.00
_cell.angle_beta   90.00
_cell.angle_gamma   90.00
#
_symmetry.space_group_name_H-M   'P 1'
#
loop_
_entity.id
_entity.type
_entity.pdbx_description
1 polymer ?
#
loop_
_entity_poly.entity_id
_entity_poly.type
_entity_poly.pdbx_seq_one_letter_code
_entity_poly.pdbx_strand_id
1 'polypeptide(L)'
;MAEKKMSLSRRNQLKGLLLLIGQVWLEQEAKDVEEEKMKHMEENCPPLSIPGCMQELQELCRKLHKQIDLVDDERYDMELKVNKTNKEIEDLKMKVQDLNGKFKKPALKKVRMSADALLAALLGSKHKVSMDLRANLKQVKKEVKEEEKQTGDWRKNVEDKAGMGGRKKMFETEA
;
A
#
# COMPACT_ATOMS: atom_id res chain seq x y z
N MET A 1 47.62 -5.08 -4.36
CA MET A 1 46.52 -5.83 -3.70
C MET A 1 45.21 -5.29 -4.23
N ALA A 2 44.47 -6.04 -5.06
CA ALA A 2 43.18 -5.57 -5.56
C ALA A 2 42.17 -5.56 -4.41
N GLU A 3 41.61 -4.39 -4.07
CA GLU A 3 40.60 -4.26 -3.02
C GLU A 3 39.44 -5.23 -3.28
N LYS A 4 39.06 -5.97 -2.22
CA LYS A 4 38.03 -7.00 -2.28
C LYS A 4 36.68 -6.31 -2.48
N LYS A 5 36.15 -6.36 -3.71
CA LYS A 5 34.84 -5.77 -4.07
C LYS A 5 33.76 -6.21 -3.07
N MET A 6 32.91 -5.26 -2.67
CA MET A 6 31.77 -5.49 -1.76
C MET A 6 30.97 -6.74 -2.16
N SER A 7 30.61 -7.55 -1.14
CA SER A 7 29.85 -8.79 -1.32
C SER A 7 28.50 -8.53 -2.02
N LEU A 8 28.05 -9.50 -2.82
CA LEU A 8 26.77 -9.41 -3.53
C LEU A 8 25.60 -9.20 -2.56
N SER A 9 25.62 -9.89 -1.42
CA SER A 9 24.62 -9.76 -0.35
C SER A 9 24.53 -8.33 0.15
N ARG A 10 25.67 -7.70 0.50
CA ARG A 10 25.68 -6.32 0.98
C ARG A 10 25.19 -5.35 -0.10
N ARG A 11 25.58 -5.55 -1.36
CA ARG A 11 25.10 -4.73 -2.48
C ARG A 11 23.59 -4.79 -2.65
N ASN A 12 23.01 -5.99 -2.57
CA ASN A 12 21.56 -6.17 -2.71
C ASN A 12 20.81 -5.59 -1.51
N GLN A 13 21.33 -5.75 -0.30
CA GLN A 13 20.79 -5.10 0.90
C GLN A 13 20.75 -3.57 0.73
N LEU A 14 21.84 -2.96 0.27
CA LEU A 14 21.90 -1.51 0.04
C LEU A 14 20.92 -1.06 -1.05
N LYS A 15 20.77 -1.82 -2.15
CA LYS A 15 19.74 -1.53 -3.16
C LYS A 15 18.33 -1.60 -2.59
N GLY A 16 18.05 -2.60 -1.74
CA GLY A 16 16.76 -2.73 -1.07
C GLY A 16 16.47 -1.54 -0.15
N LEU A 17 17.45 -1.11 0.64
CA LEU A 17 17.34 0.08 1.48
C LEU A 17 17.13 1.35 0.66
N LEU A 18 17.83 1.50 -0.46
CA LEU A 18 17.67 2.65 -1.35
C LEU A 18 16.25 2.71 -1.95
N LEU A 19 15.71 1.57 -2.37
CA LEU A 19 14.33 1.48 -2.86
C LEU A 19 13.31 1.77 -1.75
N LEU A 20 13.54 1.27 -0.54
CA LEU A 20 12.67 1.54 0.61
C LEU A 20 12.61 3.05 0.94
N ILE A 21 13.78 3.71 0.98
CA ILE A 21 13.86 5.15 1.19
C ILE A 21 13.19 5.91 0.04
N GLY A 22 13.44 5.48 -1.21
CA GLY A 22 12.82 6.08 -2.39
C GLY A 22 11.29 5.99 -2.36
N GLN A 23 10.73 4.88 -1.88
CA GLN A 23 9.29 4.74 -1.70
C GLN A 23 8.75 5.75 -0.67
N VAL A 24 9.42 5.89 0.48
CA VAL A 24 9.03 6.87 1.51
C VAL A 24 9.05 8.29 0.95
N TRP A 25 10.05 8.64 0.14
CA TRP A 25 10.14 9.96 -0.49
C TRP A 25 9.02 10.20 -1.51
N LEU A 26 8.67 9.20 -2.33
CA LEU A 26 7.54 9.31 -3.27
C LEU A 26 6.20 9.48 -2.54
N GLU A 27 6.01 8.77 -1.42
CA GLU A 27 4.81 8.93 -0.59
C GLU A 27 4.74 10.31 0.06
N GLN A 28 5.89 10.88 0.46
CA GLN A 28 5.95 12.23 1.01
C GLN A 28 5.68 13.28 -0.07
N GLU A 29 6.34 13.18 -1.23
CA GLU A 29 6.12 14.07 -2.37
C GLU A 29 4.66 14.09 -2.81
N ALA A 30 4.00 12.92 -2.86
CA ALA A 30 2.57 12.84 -3.18
C ALA A 30 1.68 13.59 -2.17
N LYS A 31 2.03 13.59 -0.88
CA LYS A 31 1.32 14.37 0.14
C LYS A 31 1.57 15.86 -0.04
N ASP A 32 2.82 16.24 -0.24
CA ASP A 32 3.21 17.64 -0.42
C ASP A 32 2.50 18.24 -1.65
N VAL A 33 2.40 17.49 -2.75
CA VAL A 33 1.64 17.89 -3.96
C VAL A 33 0.15 18.07 -3.68
N GLU A 34 -0.49 17.19 -2.91
CA GLU A 34 -1.92 17.37 -2.58
C GLU A 34 -2.12 18.55 -1.63
N GLU A 35 -1.21 18.78 -0.68
CA GLU A 35 -1.25 19.96 0.19
C GLU A 35 -1.07 21.26 -0.59
N GLU A 36 -0.12 21.32 -1.53
CA GLU A 36 0.09 22.47 -2.41
C GLU A 36 -1.12 22.73 -3.29
N LYS A 37 -1.73 21.67 -3.84
CA LYS A 37 -2.98 21.78 -4.60
C LYS A 37 -4.12 22.33 -3.76
N MET A 38 -4.29 21.85 -2.51
CA MET A 38 -5.31 22.37 -1.61
C MET A 38 -5.09 23.85 -1.30
N LYS A 39 -3.85 24.26 -0.97
CA LYS A 39 -3.48 25.67 -0.75
C LYS A 39 -3.79 26.53 -1.98
N HIS A 40 -3.41 26.05 -3.17
CA HIS A 40 -3.70 26.75 -4.42
C HIS A 40 -5.20 26.91 -4.66
N MET A 41 -6.00 25.88 -4.39
CA MET A 41 -7.46 25.95 -4.53
C MET A 41 -8.09 26.90 -3.51
N GLU A 42 -7.62 26.93 -2.27
CA GLU A 42 -8.10 27.86 -1.23
C GLU A 42 -7.83 29.32 -1.60
N GLU A 43 -6.68 29.62 -2.20
CA GLU A 43 -6.31 30.96 -2.65
C GLU A 43 -7.10 31.41 -3.88
N ASN A 44 -7.27 30.53 -4.87
CA ASN A 44 -7.84 30.88 -6.18
C ASN A 44 -9.35 30.66 -6.29
N CYS A 45 -9.91 29.76 -5.48
CA CYS A 45 -11.32 29.42 -5.46
C CYS A 45 -11.81 29.23 -4.00
N PRO A 46 -11.85 30.31 -3.20
CA PRO A 46 -12.30 30.22 -1.82
C PRO A 46 -13.78 29.81 -1.73
N PRO A 47 -14.21 29.28 -0.57
CA PRO A 47 -15.62 28.93 -0.36
C PRO A 47 -16.56 30.09 -0.69
N LEU A 48 -17.61 29.79 -1.46
CA LEU A 48 -18.53 30.80 -1.95
C LEU A 48 -19.31 31.44 -0.79
N SER A 49 -19.17 32.76 -0.64
CA SER A 49 -20.01 33.56 0.23
C SER A 49 -21.18 34.14 -0.56
N ILE A 50 -22.39 33.70 -0.26
CA ILE A 50 -23.61 34.17 -0.95
C ILE A 50 -24.02 35.53 -0.36
N PRO A 51 -24.07 36.60 -1.17
CA PRO A 51 -24.52 37.91 -0.71
C PRO A 51 -25.98 37.90 -0.27
N GLY A 52 -26.33 38.72 0.71
CA GLY A 52 -27.69 38.80 1.26
C GLY A 52 -28.67 39.60 0.39
N CYS A 53 -28.17 40.43 -0.53
CA CYS A 53 -29.00 41.29 -1.37
C CYS A 53 -29.07 40.79 -2.82
N MET A 54 -30.20 41.05 -3.49
CA MET A 54 -30.45 40.56 -4.85
C MET A 54 -29.49 41.15 -5.90
N GLN A 55 -29.13 42.43 -5.75
CA GLN A 55 -28.24 43.13 -6.68
C GLN A 55 -26.82 42.57 -6.64
N GLU A 56 -26.24 42.43 -5.44
CA GLU A 56 -24.92 41.82 -5.24
C GLU A 56 -24.89 40.36 -5.73
N LEU A 57 -25.97 39.61 -5.54
CA LEU A 57 -26.07 38.24 -6.05
C LEU A 57 -26.04 38.19 -7.59
N GLN A 58 -26.78 39.07 -8.27
CA GLN A 58 -26.75 39.14 -9.73
C GLN A 58 -25.39 39.56 -10.27
N GLU A 59 -24.70 40.48 -9.59
CA GLU A 59 -23.33 40.87 -9.94
C GLU A 59 -22.33 39.73 -9.74
N LEU A 60 -22.43 39.00 -8.64
CA LEU A 60 -21.61 37.82 -8.38
C LEU A 60 -21.79 36.76 -9.47
N CYS A 61 -23.03 36.44 -9.85
CA CYS A 61 -23.30 35.49 -10.93
C CYS A 61 -22.67 35.92 -12.26
N ARG A 62 -22.76 37.21 -12.62
CA ARG A 62 -22.12 37.76 -13.83
C ARG A 62 -20.60 37.68 -13.77
N LYS A 63 -20.00 37.95 -12.61
CA LYS A 63 -18.55 37.84 -12.39
C LYS A 63 -18.07 36.39 -12.54
N LEU A 64 -18.75 35.45 -11.88
CA LEU A 64 -18.41 34.02 -11.94
C LEU A 64 -18.55 33.48 -13.36
N HIS A 65 -19.61 33.82 -14.09
CA HIS A 65 -19.77 33.39 -15.48
C HIS A 65 -18.58 33.83 -16.35
N LYS A 66 -18.17 35.10 -16.25
CA LYS A 66 -17.02 35.60 -17.00
C LYS A 66 -15.71 34.91 -16.59
N GLN A 67 -15.54 34.62 -15.30
CA GLN A 67 -14.37 33.90 -14.81
C GLN A 67 -14.33 32.46 -15.33
N ILE A 68 -15.47 31.78 -15.40
CA ILE A 68 -15.55 30.43 -15.96
C ILE A 68 -15.04 30.43 -17.40
N ASP A 69 -15.51 31.34 -18.24
CA ASP A 69 -15.07 31.42 -19.65
C ASP A 69 -13.53 31.57 -19.75
N LEU A 70 -12.94 32.46 -18.95
CA LEU A 70 -11.49 32.69 -18.93
C LEU A 70 -10.70 31.48 -18.43
N VAL A 71 -11.14 30.86 -17.34
CA VAL A 71 -10.47 29.69 -16.76
C VAL A 71 -10.55 28.49 -17.68
N ASP A 72 -11.66 28.33 -18.43
CA ASP A 72 -11.80 27.22 -19.37
C ASP A 72 -10.90 27.39 -20.60
N ASP A 73 -10.71 28.63 -21.07
CA ASP A 73 -9.71 28.96 -22.10
C ASP A 73 -8.28 28.62 -21.60
N GLU A 74 -7.93 29.05 -20.38
CA GLU A 74 -6.63 28.73 -19.78
C GLU A 74 -6.43 27.21 -19.61
N ARG A 75 -7.47 26.50 -19.17
CA ARG A 75 -7.47 25.04 -19.05
C ARG A 75 -7.22 24.37 -20.39
N TYR A 76 -7.87 24.84 -21.46
CA TYR A 76 -7.69 24.33 -22.80
C TYR A 76 -6.24 24.51 -23.30
N ASP A 77 -5.66 25.70 -23.12
CA ASP A 77 -4.27 25.97 -23.48
C ASP A 77 -3.27 25.10 -22.70
N MET A 78 -3.52 24.88 -21.41
CA MET A 78 -2.72 23.99 -20.57
C MET A 78 -2.82 22.54 -21.03
N GLU A 79 -4.02 22.07 -21.34
CA GLU A 79 -4.26 20.72 -21.88
C GLU A 79 -3.53 20.51 -23.22
N LEU A 80 -3.57 21.51 -24.11
CA LEU A 80 -2.82 21.47 -25.37
C LEU A 80 -1.31 21.37 -25.16
N LYS A 81 -0.75 22.10 -24.18
CA LYS A 81 0.68 22.00 -23.84
C LYS A 81 1.04 20.61 -23.32
N VAL A 82 0.24 20.07 -22.40
CA VAL A 82 0.43 18.71 -21.86
C VAL A 82 0.38 17.67 -22.99
N ASN A 83 -0.60 17.79 -23.89
CA ASN A 83 -0.72 16.89 -25.04
C ASN A 83 0.47 16.96 -26.00
N LYS A 84 1.03 18.15 -26.24
CA LYS A 84 2.27 18.30 -27.03
C LYS A 84 3.44 17.60 -26.33
N THR A 85 3.63 17.85 -25.04
CA THR A 85 4.71 17.20 -24.27
C THR A 85 4.57 15.69 -24.21
N ASN A 86 3.34 15.16 -24.09
CA ASN A 86 3.09 13.72 -24.09
C ASN A 86 3.45 13.09 -25.44
N LYS A 87 3.08 13.73 -26.56
CA LYS A 87 3.47 13.27 -27.90
C LYS A 87 4.99 13.25 -28.08
N GLU A 88 5.68 14.29 -27.63
CA GLU A 88 7.15 14.34 -27.67
C GLU A 88 7.77 13.22 -26.83
N ILE A 89 7.24 12.94 -25.63
CA ILE A 89 7.68 11.84 -24.78
C ILE A 89 7.45 10.49 -25.46
N GLU A 90 6.31 10.28 -26.12
CA GLU A 90 6.01 9.06 -26.88
C GLU A 90 6.99 8.85 -28.03
N ASP A 91 7.23 9.89 -28.84
CA ASP A 91 8.18 9.86 -29.93
C ASP A 91 9.60 9.53 -29.44
N LEU A 92 10.02 10.14 -28.33
CA LEU A 92 11.31 9.86 -27.71
C LEU A 92 11.38 8.43 -27.17
N LYS A 93 10.31 7.92 -26.54
CA LYS A 93 10.23 6.53 -26.08
C LYS A 93 10.36 5.56 -27.25
N MET A 94 9.71 5.82 -28.39
CA MET A 94 9.85 4.98 -29.59
C MET A 94 11.29 5.00 -30.12
N LYS A 95 11.91 6.18 -30.24
CA LYS A 95 13.32 6.31 -30.66
C LYS A 95 14.25 5.52 -29.74
N VAL A 96 14.04 5.57 -28.42
CA VAL A 96 14.82 4.79 -27.45
C VAL A 96 14.61 3.29 -27.65
N GLN A 97 13.41 2.83 -27.99
CA GLN A 97 13.16 1.43 -28.29
C GLN A 97 13.86 0.98 -29.58
N ASP A 98 13.83 1.79 -30.63
CA ASP A 98 14.50 1.50 -31.89
C ASP A 98 16.02 1.44 -31.71
N LEU A 99 16.61 2.39 -30.95
CA LEU A 99 18.04 2.41 -30.62
C LEU A 99 18.48 1.21 -29.76
N ASN A 100 17.65 0.82 -28.79
CA ASN A 100 17.90 -0.38 -27.97
C ASN A 100 17.67 -1.70 -28.73
N GLY A 101 17.20 -1.61 -29.98
CA GLY A 101 16.81 -2.73 -30.82
C GLY A 101 15.41 -3.25 -30.48
N LYS A 102 14.48 -3.11 -31.43
CA LYS A 102 13.09 -3.64 -31.36
C LYS A 102 13.01 -5.11 -30.90
N PHE A 103 14.06 -5.87 -31.19
CA PHE A 103 14.31 -7.20 -30.64
C PHE A 103 15.55 -7.15 -29.76
N LYS A 104 15.38 -7.11 -28.43
CA LYS A 104 16.46 -7.57 -27.55
C LYS A 104 16.72 -9.02 -27.91
N LYS A 105 17.74 -9.31 -28.72
CA LYS A 105 18.17 -10.69 -28.99
C LYS A 105 18.37 -11.34 -27.62
N PRO A 106 17.55 -12.33 -27.21
CA PRO A 106 17.74 -12.95 -25.92
C PRO A 106 19.17 -13.47 -25.90
N ALA A 107 20.02 -12.93 -25.03
CA ALA A 107 21.35 -13.45 -24.89
C ALA A 107 21.20 -14.96 -24.64
N LEU A 108 21.80 -15.80 -25.49
CA LEU A 108 21.76 -17.24 -25.35
C LEU A 108 22.43 -17.59 -24.01
N LYS A 109 21.66 -17.57 -22.93
CA LYS A 109 22.12 -17.95 -21.62
C LYS A 109 22.27 -19.47 -21.67
N LYS A 110 23.47 -19.96 -21.35
CA LYS A 110 23.70 -21.37 -21.10
C LYS A 110 22.94 -21.74 -19.81
N VAL A 111 21.66 -22.06 -19.94
CA VAL A 111 20.82 -22.51 -18.84
C VAL A 111 21.32 -23.90 -18.47
N ARG A 112 22.03 -24.01 -17.34
CA ARG A 112 22.29 -25.30 -16.71
C ARG A 112 20.98 -25.76 -16.07
N MET A 113 20.77 -27.07 -15.99
CA MET A 113 19.60 -27.64 -15.32
C MET A 113 19.43 -26.98 -13.94
N SER A 114 18.23 -26.49 -13.62
CA SER A 114 17.95 -25.90 -12.31
C SER A 114 18.14 -26.97 -11.23
N ALA A 115 18.47 -26.53 -10.00
CA ALA A 115 18.59 -27.45 -8.88
C ALA A 115 17.32 -28.31 -8.73
N ASP A 116 16.15 -27.72 -8.93
CA ASP A 116 14.85 -28.42 -8.90
C ASP A 116 14.71 -29.47 -10.00
N ALA A 117 15.17 -29.18 -11.23
CA ALA A 117 15.11 -30.14 -12.33
C ALA A 117 16.10 -31.29 -12.14
N LEU A 118 17.28 -30.99 -11.59
CA LEU A 118 18.28 -32.00 -11.27
C LEU A 118 17.84 -32.87 -10.08
N LEU A 119 17.23 -32.28 -9.06
CA LEU A 119 16.68 -33.00 -7.91
C LEU A 119 15.48 -33.87 -8.29
N ALA A 120 14.57 -33.36 -9.14
CA ALA A 120 13.45 -34.15 -9.65
C ALA A 120 13.91 -35.33 -10.52
N ALA A 121 14.96 -35.17 -11.30
CA ALA A 121 15.54 -36.24 -12.13
C ALA A 121 16.29 -37.29 -11.29
N LEU A 122 16.99 -36.89 -10.22
CA LEU A 122 17.77 -37.81 -9.38
C LEU A 122 16.95 -38.50 -8.29
N LEU A 123 15.94 -37.83 -7.74
CA LEU A 123 15.19 -38.30 -6.56
C LEU A 123 13.71 -38.63 -6.85
N GLY A 124 13.28 -38.46 -8.10
CA GLY A 124 11.92 -38.75 -8.55
C GLY A 124 10.84 -37.93 -7.83
N SER A 125 9.62 -38.44 -7.78
CA SER A 125 8.44 -37.76 -7.20
C SER A 125 8.50 -37.52 -5.69
N LYS A 126 9.47 -38.12 -4.98
CA LYS A 126 9.50 -38.14 -3.51
C LYS A 126 9.93 -36.80 -2.89
N HIS A 127 10.59 -35.92 -3.65
CA HIS A 127 11.09 -34.61 -3.19
C HIS A 127 10.64 -33.45 -4.09
N LYS A 128 9.37 -33.44 -4.50
CA LYS A 128 8.77 -32.28 -5.19
C LYS A 128 8.40 -31.19 -4.17
N VAL A 129 9.40 -30.64 -3.49
CA VAL A 129 9.22 -29.46 -2.64
C VAL A 129 9.31 -28.25 -3.56
N SER A 130 8.19 -27.57 -3.84
CA SER A 130 8.30 -26.27 -4.50
C SER A 130 9.07 -25.34 -3.55
N MET A 131 10.18 -24.78 -4.03
CA MET A 131 10.89 -23.72 -3.30
C MET A 131 10.16 -22.37 -3.37
N ASP A 132 8.85 -22.37 -3.66
CA ASP A 132 7.99 -21.22 -3.47
C ASP A 132 7.86 -20.97 -1.96
N LEU A 133 8.69 -20.07 -1.45
CA LEU A 133 8.65 -19.62 -0.05
C LEU A 133 7.23 -19.18 0.36
N ARG A 134 6.43 -18.73 -0.61
CA ARG A 134 5.04 -18.29 -0.42
C ARG A 134 4.03 -19.44 -0.26
N ALA A 135 4.31 -20.62 -0.82
CA ALA A 135 3.43 -21.78 -0.76
C ALA A 135 3.56 -22.56 0.57
N ASN A 136 4.71 -22.45 1.25
CA ASN A 136 4.99 -23.13 2.52
C ASN A 136 4.69 -22.29 3.77
N LEU A 137 4.32 -21.01 3.62
CA LEU A 137 3.84 -20.20 4.73
C LEU A 137 2.36 -20.50 4.95
N LYS A 138 1.99 -21.00 6.14
CA LYS A 138 0.58 -21.17 6.53
C LYS A 138 -0.13 -19.82 6.41
N GLN A 139 -1.03 -19.70 5.45
CA GLN A 139 -2.04 -18.64 5.44
C GLN A 139 -2.92 -18.89 6.67
N VAL A 140 -2.84 -18.03 7.69
CA VAL A 140 -3.72 -18.11 8.86
C VAL A 140 -5.14 -17.85 8.34
N LYS A 141 -5.86 -18.92 8.03
CA LYS A 141 -7.30 -18.88 7.86
C LYS A 141 -7.82 -18.44 9.22
N LYS A 142 -8.39 -17.24 9.26
CA LYS A 142 -9.22 -16.78 10.36
C LYS A 142 -10.48 -17.64 10.30
N GLU A 143 -10.39 -18.87 10.80
CA GLU A 143 -11.51 -19.77 10.93
C GLU A 143 -12.45 -19.12 11.95
N VAL A 144 -13.53 -18.53 11.45
CA VAL A 144 -14.73 -18.29 12.24
C VAL A 144 -15.21 -19.68 12.63
N LYS A 145 -14.81 -20.09 13.82
CA LYS A 145 -15.32 -21.28 14.48
C LYS A 145 -16.81 -21.03 14.68
N GLU A 146 -17.62 -21.63 13.81
CA GLU A 146 -19.06 -21.72 13.97
C GLU A 146 -19.31 -22.54 15.24
N GLU A 147 -19.60 -21.84 16.34
CA GLU A 147 -19.87 -22.45 17.63
C GLU A 147 -21.18 -23.21 17.57
N GLU A 148 -21.10 -24.54 17.67
CA GLU A 148 -22.22 -25.36 18.10
C GLU A 148 -22.72 -24.85 19.45
N LYS A 149 -23.96 -24.37 19.46
CA LYS A 149 -24.68 -23.84 20.62
C LYS A 149 -24.61 -24.80 21.82
N GLN A 150 -23.98 -24.37 22.91
CA GLN A 150 -24.35 -24.78 24.26
C GLN A 150 -25.05 -23.62 24.96
N THR A 151 -26.38 -23.70 24.94
CA THR A 151 -27.32 -23.01 25.85
C THR A 151 -26.90 -23.18 27.30
N GLY A 152 -26.76 -22.07 28.03
CA GLY A 152 -26.54 -22.04 29.47
C GLY A 152 -26.40 -20.62 30.01
N ASP A 153 -27.52 -19.91 30.14
CA ASP A 153 -27.67 -18.56 30.69
C ASP A 153 -27.03 -18.44 32.10
N TRP A 154 -26.04 -17.55 32.25
CA TRP A 154 -25.19 -17.42 33.44
C TRP A 154 -25.69 -16.41 34.49
N ARG A 155 -26.98 -16.04 34.51
CA ARG A 155 -27.51 -15.19 35.58
C ARG A 155 -28.94 -15.53 36.01
N LYS A 156 -29.07 -16.13 37.20
CA LYS A 156 -30.11 -15.88 38.23
C LYS A 156 -29.75 -16.68 39.49
N ASN A 157 -29.07 -16.09 40.46
CA ASN A 157 -29.56 -15.26 41.57
C ASN A 157 -29.93 -16.08 42.83
N VAL A 158 -29.47 -15.53 43.95
CA VAL A 158 -29.90 -15.68 45.36
C VAL A 158 -29.27 -16.79 46.23
N GLU A 159 -28.79 -16.29 47.37
CA GLU A 159 -28.20 -16.92 48.54
C GLU A 159 -29.17 -17.87 49.25
N ASP A 160 -28.64 -18.95 49.84
CA ASP A 160 -29.18 -19.43 51.11
C ASP A 160 -28.04 -19.87 52.03
N LYS A 161 -27.83 -19.07 53.07
CA LYS A 161 -27.07 -19.46 54.26
C LYS A 161 -27.81 -20.58 54.98
N ALA A 162 -27.66 -21.82 54.55
CA ALA A 162 -28.10 -23.00 55.28
C ALA A 162 -26.88 -23.79 55.77
N GLY A 163 -26.57 -23.71 57.08
CA GLY A 163 -25.68 -24.70 57.71
C GLY A 163 -24.41 -24.20 58.39
N MET A 164 -24.35 -22.95 58.88
CA MET A 164 -23.48 -22.63 60.03
C MET A 164 -23.97 -23.44 61.24
N GLY A 165 -23.42 -24.64 61.44
CA GLY A 165 -23.88 -25.60 62.46
C GLY A 165 -22.77 -26.41 63.13
N GLY A 166 -21.53 -25.90 63.19
CA GLY A 166 -20.46 -26.58 63.92
C GLY A 166 -19.24 -25.69 64.15
N ARG A 167 -18.78 -25.61 65.40
CA ARG A 167 -17.59 -24.85 65.82
C ARG A 167 -16.37 -25.26 64.99
N LYS A 168 -15.84 -24.35 64.16
CA LYS A 168 -14.55 -24.52 63.49
C LYS A 168 -13.46 -24.63 64.55
N LYS A 169 -12.92 -25.84 64.75
CA LYS A 169 -11.72 -26.08 65.57
C LYS A 169 -10.51 -25.51 64.82
N MET A 170 -10.04 -24.35 65.25
CA MET A 170 -8.66 -23.93 65.04
C MET A 170 -7.89 -24.37 66.28
N PHE A 171 -6.85 -25.18 66.11
CA PHE A 171 -5.81 -25.34 67.13
C PHE A 171 -4.47 -25.11 66.43
N GLU A 172 -3.88 -23.97 66.74
CA GLU A 172 -2.47 -23.68 66.57
C GLU A 172 -1.73 -24.31 67.75
N THR A 173 -0.58 -24.95 67.50
CA THR A 173 0.54 -24.95 68.44
C THR A 173 1.84 -25.26 67.70
N GLU A 174 2.80 -24.38 67.93
CA GLU A 174 4.22 -24.43 67.58
C GLU A 174 4.95 -25.63 68.19
N ALA A 175 5.80 -26.27 67.39
CA ALA A 175 7.16 -26.73 67.69
C ALA A 175 7.80 -27.28 66.40
#